data_AF-A0A6N8AC41-F1
#
_entry.id   AF-A0A6N8AC41-F1
#
_cell.length_a   1.000
_cell.length_b   1.000
_cell.length_c   1.000
_cell.angle_alpha   90.00
_cell.angle_beta   90.00
_cell.angle_gamma   90.00
#
_symmetry.space_group_name_H-M   'P 1'
#
loop_
_entity.id
_entity.type
_entity.pdbx_description
1 polymer ?
#
loop_
_entity_poly.entity_id
_entity_poly.type
_entity_poly.pdbx_seq_one_letter_code
_entity_poly.pdbx_strand_id
1 'polypeptide(L)'
;MTDSDDSYLLDSQVGYLLRLANQRHASIFQSHTLEGLTPTQFAALVRIAELGKCSQNRLGRLAAMDVATIKGVVDRLKQKGFTI
;
A
#
# COMPACT_ATOMS: atom_id res chain seq x y z
N MET A 1 24.68 -39.29 -11.73
CA MET A 1 23.40 -38.74 -12.24
C MET A 1 22.84 -37.93 -11.08
N THR A 2 22.91 -36.62 -11.17
CA THR A 2 22.58 -35.70 -10.07
C THR A 2 21.07 -35.57 -9.95
N ASP A 3 20.47 -36.29 -9.00
CA ASP A 3 19.10 -35.99 -8.54
C ASP A 3 19.17 -34.78 -7.61
N SER A 4 19.00 -33.60 -8.20
CA SER A 4 18.69 -32.38 -7.45
C SER A 4 17.20 -32.40 -7.14
N ASP A 5 16.85 -32.85 -5.94
CA ASP A 5 15.52 -32.82 -5.34
C ASP A 5 15.11 -31.37 -5.01
N ASP A 6 15.03 -30.51 -6.04
CA ASP A 6 14.63 -29.11 -5.94
C ASP A 6 13.09 -29.00 -5.93
N SER A 7 12.49 -29.60 -4.90
CA SER A 7 11.05 -29.43 -4.63
C SER A 7 10.75 -27.97 -4.26
N TYR A 8 9.69 -27.41 -4.85
CA TYR A 8 9.29 -26.03 -4.60
C TYR A 8 8.77 -25.85 -3.17
N LEU A 9 9.55 -25.18 -2.32
CA LEU A 9 9.18 -24.85 -0.94
C LEU A 9 8.55 -23.47 -0.87
N LEU A 10 7.22 -23.38 -0.69
CA LEU A 10 6.48 -22.12 -0.64
C LEU A 10 7.00 -21.14 0.44
N ASP A 11 7.39 -21.65 1.60
CA ASP A 11 7.87 -20.82 2.71
C ASP A 11 9.18 -20.09 2.41
N SER A 12 9.96 -20.60 1.45
CA SER A 12 11.20 -19.98 0.98
C SER A 12 10.98 -18.92 -0.12
N GLN A 13 9.75 -18.73 -0.58
CA GLN A 13 9.46 -17.92 -1.76
C GLN A 13 9.30 -16.45 -1.40
N VAL A 14 10.03 -15.58 -2.10
CA VAL A 14 10.02 -14.14 -1.83
C VAL A 14 8.61 -13.54 -1.90
N GLY A 15 7.80 -13.97 -2.87
CA GLY A 15 6.41 -13.50 -2.98
C GLY A 15 5.53 -13.91 -1.80
N TYR A 16 5.74 -15.11 -1.27
CA TYR A 16 5.03 -15.61 -0.09
C TYR A 16 5.43 -14.84 1.17
N LEU A 17 6.73 -14.63 1.36
CA LEU A 17 7.28 -13.86 2.49
C LEU A 17 6.82 -12.40 2.45
N LEU A 18 6.82 -11.75 1.28
CA LEU A 18 6.30 -10.39 1.11
C LEU A 18 4.81 -10.31 1.43
N ARG A 19 4.02 -11.31 1.05
CA ARG A 19 2.59 -11.38 1.41
C ARG A 19 2.39 -11.50 2.92
N LEU A 20 3.14 -12.36 3.60
CA LEU A 20 3.06 -12.50 5.06
C LEU A 20 3.48 -11.20 5.77
N ALA A 21 4.56 -10.57 5.32
CA ALA A 21 5.00 -9.28 5.84
C ALA A 21 3.92 -8.21 5.66
N ASN A 22 3.28 -8.14 4.49
CA ASN A 22 2.20 -7.19 4.21
C ASN A 22 0.95 -7.47 5.07
N GLN A 23 0.58 -8.74 5.27
CA GLN A 23 -0.54 -9.12 6.14
C GLN A 23 -0.28 -8.70 7.60
N ARG A 24 0.93 -8.96 8.11
CA ARG A 24 1.32 -8.54 9.46
C ARG A 24 1.36 -7.02 9.58
N HIS A 25 1.91 -6.32 8.58
CA HIS A 25 1.88 -4.87 8.51
C HIS A 25 0.45 -4.33 8.54
N ALA A 26 -0.47 -4.88 7.74
CA ALA A 26 -1.86 -4.43 7.70
C ALA A 26 -2.54 -4.58 9.06
N SER A 27 -2.32 -5.70 9.75
CA SER A 27 -2.86 -5.93 11.10
C SER A 27 -2.33 -4.92 12.13
N ILE A 28 -1.01 -4.68 12.15
CA ILE A 28 -0.38 -3.68 13.03
C ILE A 28 -0.86 -2.27 12.69
N PHE A 29 -0.94 -1.93 11.40
CA PHE A 29 -1.41 -0.64 10.96
C PHE A 29 -2.85 -0.40 11.42
N GLN A 30 -3.74 -1.40 11.27
CA GLN A 30 -5.13 -1.30 11.69
C GLN A 30 -5.30 -1.11 13.20
N SER A 31 -4.38 -1.64 14.04
CA SER A 31 -4.44 -1.43 15.49
C SER A 31 -4.00 -0.02 15.93
N HIS A 32 -3.32 0.73 15.06
CA HIS A 32 -2.79 2.07 15.36
C HIS A 32 -3.42 3.19 14.53
N THR A 33 -4.05 2.85 13.41
CA THR A 33 -4.62 3.82 12.49
C THR A 33 -5.78 4.57 13.14
N LEU A 34 -5.89 5.85 12.82
CA LEU A 34 -7.02 6.69 13.20
C LEU A 34 -7.96 6.84 12.01
N GLU A 35 -9.21 7.25 12.28
CA GLU A 35 -10.16 7.66 11.24
C GLU A 35 -10.50 6.57 10.19
N GLY A 36 -10.25 5.30 10.53
CA GLY A 36 -10.47 4.17 9.63
C GLY A 36 -9.74 4.31 8.29
N LEU A 37 -8.54 4.89 8.30
CA LEU A 37 -7.71 5.02 7.11
C LEU A 37 -7.07 3.69 6.75
N THR A 38 -7.02 3.38 5.45
CA THR A 38 -6.20 2.29 4.92
C THR A 38 -4.73 2.72 4.82
N PRO A 39 -3.77 1.77 4.78
CA PRO A 39 -2.35 2.10 4.57
C PRO A 39 -2.11 2.96 3.32
N THR A 40 -2.84 2.70 2.24
CA THR A 40 -2.73 3.46 0.99
C THR A 40 -3.29 4.87 1.11
N GLN A 41 -4.42 5.06 1.81
CA GLN A 41 -4.94 6.39 2.11
C GLN A 41 -3.97 7.20 2.97
N PHE A 42 -3.40 6.58 4.00
CA PHE A 42 -2.41 7.21 4.85
C PHE A 42 -1.15 7.61 4.07
N ALA A 43 -0.59 6.70 3.25
CA ALA A 43 0.56 7.01 2.41
C ALA A 43 0.29 8.19 1.46
N ALA A 44 -0.90 8.26 0.87
CA ALA A 44 -1.30 9.39 0.04
C ALA A 44 -1.36 10.71 0.84
N LEU A 45 -1.92 10.70 2.05
CA LEU A 45 -1.95 11.89 2.91
C LEU A 45 -0.55 12.36 3.33
N VAL A 46 0.35 11.43 3.69
CA VAL A 46 1.74 11.76 4.02
C VAL A 46 2.43 12.42 2.82
N ARG A 47 2.27 11.88 1.61
CA ARG A 47 2.82 12.51 0.39
C ARG A 47 2.24 13.89 0.11
N ILE A 48 0.96 14.10 0.35
CA ILE A 48 0.33 15.43 0.24
C ILE A 48 0.92 16.38 1.28
N ALA A 49 1.13 15.93 2.51
CA ALA A 49 1.71 16.74 3.58
C ALA A 49 3.16 17.15 3.27
N GLU A 50 3.96 16.26 2.66
CA GLU A 50 5.35 16.53 2.28
C GLU A 50 5.47 17.52 1.10
N LEU A 51 4.57 17.45 0.13
CA LEU A 51 4.72 18.14 -1.17
C LEU A 51 3.74 19.29 -1.38
N GLY A 52 2.74 19.41 -0.51
CA GLY A 52 1.60 20.28 -0.71
C GLY A 52 0.72 19.84 -1.88
N LYS A 53 0.16 20.82 -2.59
CA LYS A 53 -0.77 20.56 -3.69
C LYS A 53 -0.07 19.88 -4.86
N CYS A 54 -0.62 18.74 -5.29
CA CYS A 54 -0.17 18.06 -6.50
C CYS A 54 -1.35 17.41 -7.24
N SER A 55 -1.15 17.08 -8.52
CA SER A 55 -2.15 16.36 -9.29
C SER A 55 -2.27 14.92 -8.81
N GLN A 56 -3.46 14.33 -8.93
CA GLN A 56 -3.72 12.93 -8.57
C GLN A 56 -2.76 11.95 -9.27
N ASN A 57 -2.45 12.16 -10.55
CA ASN A 57 -1.50 11.31 -11.27
C ASN A 57 -0.08 11.42 -10.72
N ARG A 58 0.33 12.62 -10.32
CA ARG A 58 1.64 12.83 -9.66
C ARG A 58 1.65 12.17 -8.29
N LEU A 59 0.58 12.31 -7.51
CA LEU A 59 0.42 11.67 -6.21
C LEU A 59 0.49 10.14 -6.32
N GLY A 60 -0.20 9.55 -7.31
CA GLY A 60 -0.18 8.11 -7.55
C GLY A 60 1.24 7.57 -7.78
N ARG A 61 2.01 8.22 -8.66
CA ARG A 61 3.42 7.84 -8.89
C ARG A 61 4.27 7.93 -7.62
N LEU A 62 4.07 8.95 -6.79
CA LEU A 62 4.86 9.18 -5.57
C LEU A 62 4.46 8.26 -4.41
N ALA A 63 3.22 7.78 -4.42
CA ALA A 63 2.71 6.80 -3.47
C ALA A 63 2.78 5.35 -4.00
N ALA A 64 3.45 5.13 -5.15
CA ALA A 64 3.58 3.83 -5.81
C ALA A 64 2.21 3.16 -6.12
N MET A 65 1.26 3.95 -6.62
CA MET A 65 -0.09 3.51 -6.99
C MET A 65 -0.34 3.76 -8.48
N ASP A 66 -0.96 2.78 -9.13
CA ASP A 66 -1.51 2.94 -10.47
C ASP A 66 -2.70 3.92 -10.49
N VAL A 67 -3.14 4.28 -11.70
CA VAL A 67 -4.20 5.28 -11.93
C VAL A 67 -5.54 4.86 -11.33
N ALA A 68 -5.91 3.57 -11.43
CA ALA A 68 -7.18 3.07 -10.92
C ALA A 68 -7.17 3.09 -9.39
N THR A 69 -6.06 2.66 -8.78
CA THR A 69 -5.88 2.64 -7.33
C THR A 69 -5.89 4.04 -6.74
N ILE A 70 -5.09 4.98 -7.28
CA ILE A 70 -5.01 6.33 -6.71
C ILE A 70 -6.34 7.08 -6.82
N LYS A 71 -7.12 6.85 -7.88
CA LYS A 71 -8.46 7.42 -8.02
C LYS A 71 -9.36 7.03 -6.86
N GLY A 72 -9.49 5.73 -6.60
CA GLY A 72 -10.30 5.24 -5.49
C GLY A 72 -9.80 5.69 -4.12
N VAL A 73 -8.47 5.82 -3.96
CA VAL A 73 -7.88 6.37 -2.72
C VAL A 73 -8.26 7.83 -2.53
N VAL A 74 -8.07 8.67 -3.54
CA VAL A 74 -8.40 10.10 -3.49
C VAL A 74 -9.89 10.31 -3.27
N ASP A 75 -10.76 9.57 -3.97
CA ASP A 75 -12.21 9.68 -3.80
C ASP A 75 -12.64 9.37 -2.35
N ARG A 76 -12.08 8.33 -1.73
CA ARG A 76 -12.35 8.01 -0.33
C ARG A 76 -11.77 9.04 0.65
N LEU A 77 -10.63 9.65 0.35
CA LEU A 77 -10.06 10.73 1.16
C LEU A 77 -10.91 12.00 1.10
N LYS A 78 -11.46 12.33 -0.08
CA LYS A 78 -12.41 13.44 -0.26
C LYS A 78 -13.69 13.21 0.55
N GLN A 79 -14.23 11.99 0.52
CA GLN A 79 -15.40 11.63 1.33
C GLN A 79 -15.16 11.77 2.84
N LYS A 80 -13.91 11.62 3.29
CA LYS A 80 -13.49 11.81 4.69
C LYS A 80 -13.09 13.27 5.02
N GLY A 81 -13.12 14.19 4.04
CA GLY A 81 -12.75 15.60 4.24
C GLY A 81 -11.25 15.86 4.34
N PHE A 82 -10.39 14.92 3.95
CA PHE A 82 -8.94 15.07 4.05
C PHE A 82 -8.27 15.67 2.81
N THR A 83 -8.96 15.70 1.67
CA THR A 83 -8.48 16.28 0.42
C THR A 83 -9.62 16.94 -0.37
N ILE A 84 -9.28 17.78 -1.35
CA ILE A 84 -10.23 18.47 -2.26
C ILE A 84 -10.05 18.03 -3.72
#